data_AF-A0A9D2IWX0-F1
#
_entry.id   AF-A0A9D2IWX0-F1
#
_cell.length_a   1.000
_cell.length_b   1.000
_cell.length_c   1.000
_cell.angle_alpha   90.00
_cell.angle_beta   90.00
_cell.angle_gamma   90.00
#
_symmetry.space_group_name_H-M   'P 1'
#
loop_
_entity.id
_entity.type
_entity.pdbx_description
1 polymer ?
#
loop_
_entity_poly.entity_id
_entity_poly.type
_entity_poly.pdbx_seq_one_letter_code
_entity_poly.pdbx_strand_id
1 'polypeptide(L)'
;MRSMHKAVILTTLTMFFSMPINSIAFADFNAGSLNRIDAGVIDQSVTNDRELRDKLENLRKEQEQRKLNNSVKYEDQVQQPEQTMVDEQGRVYNPKFLLKGVNFTGNTIYSNDELNKYYADLIGKEVYIDQVLNATMEITKLYAKDGYITSQAYVPQQKVTNGIITIEIIESEIGNISVQGNKWARESYLRREVLSSNKLKEGKIFNVANIKTSLDDLNKEDYIQGKIVIEEGDTPKKTDVTLQVKDRFPLEVTIGMDNDGRTVVGRERGYLQIKDKNVFGLGDEFYVGGLIGENSGGWFTGYKIPVGKWGTKIGADYSFSSVNPGGPFREYDIDGKAHNVKVGIYQPIKKGDNYKIDADLSLNFLNAKTTSGLFDGAVLNDYQLRILRAGIDFQKDDSSGRWLSRAEASLGLKGLGATPQEPYLPKTGFQKYNLDVMRLQLLPKDMLLIARASGQYSPNKLYAIEQMQQGGQATVRGFEPALLLGDYGYFASLELRTPVPGLKTILPDKYKHFSDKVRLGYFYDAGYIGNNRTGISRKMQENFIHSVGVGVNFYLMKNLTASLNLAYPIHEPHNDVSNCKLLFNVSTDVASFFFKDPKESL
;
A
#
# COMPACT_ATOMS: atom_id res chain seq x y z
N MET A 1 -58.28 -16.56 -12.23
CA MET A 1 -57.93 -15.13 -12.08
C MET A 1 -56.92 -14.84 -10.96
N ARG A 2 -57.04 -15.37 -9.73
CA ARG A 2 -56.07 -15.13 -8.64
C ARG A 2 -54.63 -15.65 -8.89
N SER A 3 -54.43 -16.75 -9.63
CA SER A 3 -53.08 -17.24 -9.96
C SER A 3 -52.37 -16.41 -11.05
N MET A 4 -53.11 -15.95 -12.06
CA MET A 4 -52.57 -15.04 -13.09
C MET A 4 -52.23 -13.66 -12.52
N HIS A 5 -53.02 -13.12 -11.59
CA HIS A 5 -52.65 -11.90 -10.87
C HIS A 5 -51.39 -12.09 -10.03
N LYS A 6 -51.22 -13.22 -9.33
CA LYS A 6 -49.98 -13.52 -8.59
C LYS A 6 -48.76 -13.66 -9.52
N ALA A 7 -48.89 -14.30 -10.68
CA ALA A 7 -47.80 -14.45 -11.64
C ALA A 7 -47.41 -13.11 -12.29
N VAL A 8 -48.38 -12.27 -12.65
CA VAL A 8 -48.12 -10.93 -13.18
C VAL A 8 -47.50 -10.04 -12.11
N ILE A 9 -47.98 -10.07 -10.86
CA ILE A 9 -47.39 -9.31 -9.74
C ILE A 9 -45.98 -9.83 -9.43
N LEU A 10 -45.72 -11.14 -9.42
CA LEU A 10 -44.39 -11.72 -9.20
C LEU A 10 -43.42 -11.36 -10.34
N THR A 11 -43.88 -11.34 -11.59
CA THR A 11 -43.08 -10.92 -12.76
C THR A 11 -42.82 -9.41 -12.75
N THR A 12 -43.80 -8.62 -12.33
CA THR A 12 -43.67 -7.16 -12.16
C THR A 12 -42.79 -6.85 -10.96
N LEU A 13 -42.87 -7.62 -9.87
CA LEU A 13 -41.98 -7.54 -8.71
C LEU A 13 -40.55 -7.94 -9.09
N THR A 14 -40.31 -9.04 -9.79
CA THR A 14 -38.96 -9.41 -10.24
C THR A 14 -38.38 -8.39 -11.22
N MET A 15 -39.21 -7.69 -11.99
CA MET A 15 -38.77 -6.56 -12.82
C MET A 15 -38.53 -5.26 -12.02
N PHE A 16 -39.36 -4.94 -11.02
CA PHE A 16 -39.19 -3.75 -10.15
C PHE A 16 -38.09 -3.93 -9.10
N PHE A 17 -37.87 -5.15 -8.61
CA PHE A 17 -36.79 -5.56 -7.71
C PHE A 17 -35.49 -5.87 -8.44
N SER A 18 -35.33 -5.37 -9.67
CA SER A 18 -34.02 -5.12 -10.26
C SER A 18 -33.27 -3.96 -9.58
N MET A 19 -33.93 -3.14 -8.74
CA MET A 19 -33.70 -3.14 -7.28
C MET A 19 -32.45 -3.86 -6.76
N PRO A 20 -31.21 -3.38 -6.91
CA PRO A 20 -30.03 -4.16 -6.57
C PRO A 20 -29.74 -4.06 -5.07
N ILE A 21 -30.68 -4.53 -4.25
CA ILE A 21 -30.66 -4.41 -2.79
C ILE A 21 -29.38 -5.07 -2.21
N ASN A 22 -28.92 -6.16 -2.83
CA ASN A 22 -27.69 -6.84 -2.41
C ASN A 22 -26.43 -6.04 -2.78
N SER A 23 -26.33 -5.42 -3.97
CA SER A 23 -25.08 -4.75 -4.38
C SER A 23 -24.70 -3.57 -3.47
N ILE A 24 -25.70 -2.95 -2.82
CA ILE A 24 -25.58 -1.80 -1.93
C ILE A 24 -24.78 -2.14 -0.66
N ALA A 25 -24.87 -3.38 -0.16
CA ALA A 25 -24.09 -3.82 1.00
C ALA A 25 -22.72 -4.39 0.59
N PHE A 26 -22.58 -5.00 -0.59
CA PHE A 26 -21.36 -5.75 -0.92
C PHE A 26 -20.19 -4.92 -1.47
N ALA A 27 -20.43 -3.72 -2.02
CA ALA A 27 -19.34 -2.86 -2.50
C ALA A 27 -18.39 -2.42 -1.37
N ASP A 28 -18.93 -2.28 -0.15
CA ASP A 28 -18.18 -1.83 1.04
C ASP A 28 -17.53 -2.98 1.84
N PHE A 29 -17.91 -4.24 1.56
CA PHE A 29 -17.53 -5.40 2.37
C PHE A 29 -16.34 -6.24 1.84
N ASN A 30 -15.63 -5.77 0.80
CA ASN A 30 -14.45 -6.46 0.28
C ASN A 30 -13.20 -6.14 1.12
N ALA A 31 -13.08 -6.80 2.26
CA ALA A 31 -12.03 -6.55 3.26
C ALA A 31 -10.58 -6.84 2.79
N GLY A 32 -10.41 -7.59 1.69
CA GLY A 32 -9.09 -7.89 1.11
C GLY A 32 -8.64 -6.94 0.00
N SER A 33 -9.53 -6.07 -0.49
CA SER A 33 -9.25 -5.04 -1.49
C SER A 33 -10.03 -3.81 -1.07
N LEU A 34 -9.49 -3.09 -0.08
CA LEU A 34 -9.89 -1.71 0.17
C LEU A 34 -9.86 -0.99 -1.19
N ASN A 35 -11.03 -0.75 -1.77
CA ASN A 35 -11.14 0.06 -2.98
C ASN A 35 -10.46 1.38 -2.64
N ARG A 36 -9.43 1.78 -3.39
CA ARG A 36 -8.63 3.00 -3.10
C ARG A 36 -9.44 4.31 -3.15
N ILE A 37 -10.74 4.20 -3.41
CA ILE A 37 -11.73 5.26 -3.58
C ILE A 37 -12.69 5.31 -2.38
N ASP A 38 -12.63 4.33 -1.47
CA ASP A 38 -13.41 4.35 -0.23
C ASP A 38 -12.98 5.57 0.62
N ALA A 39 -13.97 6.28 1.16
CA ALA A 39 -13.77 7.48 1.95
C ALA A 39 -12.85 7.24 3.17
N GLY A 40 -12.96 6.07 3.81
CA GLY A 40 -12.08 5.70 4.94
C GLY A 40 -10.62 5.47 4.52
N VAL A 41 -10.40 4.89 3.33
CA VAL A 41 -9.06 4.68 2.75
C VAL A 41 -8.45 6.00 2.31
N ILE A 42 -9.26 6.90 1.76
CA ILE A 42 -8.85 8.25 1.39
C ILE A 42 -8.43 9.01 2.63
N ASP A 43 -9.28 9.05 3.65
CA ASP A 43 -8.96 9.79 4.87
C ASP A 43 -7.82 9.13 5.65
N GLN A 44 -7.58 7.81 5.59
CA GLN A 44 -6.34 7.22 6.09
C GLN A 44 -5.12 7.61 5.23
N SER A 45 -5.24 7.57 3.90
CA SER A 45 -4.17 7.98 2.98
C SER A 45 -3.83 9.48 3.06
N VAL A 46 -4.80 10.31 3.47
CA VAL A 46 -4.69 11.75 3.71
C VAL A 46 -4.43 12.08 5.19
N THR A 47 -4.73 11.21 6.16
CA THR A 47 -4.21 11.35 7.53
C THR A 47 -2.70 11.11 7.52
N ASN A 48 -2.25 10.23 6.64
CA ASN A 48 -0.86 10.11 6.22
C ASN A 48 -0.37 11.28 5.35
N ASP A 49 -1.13 12.37 5.15
CA ASP A 49 -0.65 13.59 4.47
C ASP A 49 0.50 14.22 5.25
N ARG A 50 0.45 14.23 6.60
CA ARG A 50 1.60 14.66 7.41
C ARG A 50 2.82 13.78 7.17
N GLU A 51 2.64 12.46 7.16
CA GLU A 51 3.72 11.51 6.88
C GLU A 51 4.24 11.65 5.44
N LEU A 52 3.35 11.84 4.46
CA LEU A 52 3.68 12.09 3.06
C LEU A 52 4.48 13.40 2.93
N ARG A 53 4.08 14.46 3.65
CA ARG A 53 4.80 15.74 3.66
C ARG A 53 6.17 15.60 4.31
N ASP A 54 6.24 15.00 5.50
CA ASP A 54 7.51 14.75 6.20
C ASP A 54 8.43 13.89 5.32
N LYS A 55 7.88 12.86 4.67
CA LYS A 55 8.61 12.02 3.71
C LYS A 55 9.05 12.79 2.47
N LEU A 56 8.22 13.65 1.89
CA LEU A 56 8.57 14.45 0.72
C LEU A 56 9.57 15.57 1.04
N GLU A 57 9.47 16.17 2.22
CA GLU A 57 10.44 17.13 2.73
C GLU A 57 11.78 16.44 2.99
N ASN A 58 11.77 15.25 3.60
CA ASN A 58 12.96 14.43 3.77
C ASN A 58 13.54 13.98 2.42
N LEU A 59 12.71 13.60 1.44
CA LEU A 59 13.17 13.28 0.08
C LEU A 59 13.77 14.49 -0.62
N ARG A 60 13.22 15.70 -0.44
CA ARG A 60 13.81 16.94 -0.97
C ARG A 60 15.14 17.24 -0.29
N LYS A 61 15.19 17.17 1.04
CA LYS A 61 16.43 17.33 1.83
C LYS A 61 17.46 16.29 1.48
N GLU A 62 17.07 15.03 1.26
CA GLU A 62 17.96 13.96 0.80
C GLU A 62 18.40 14.18 -0.64
N GLN A 63 17.57 14.68 -1.55
CA GLN A 63 17.99 14.99 -2.92
C GLN A 63 18.96 16.17 -2.94
N GLU A 64 18.72 17.19 -2.11
CA GLU A 64 19.62 18.32 -1.90
C GLU A 64 20.92 17.88 -1.21
N GLN A 65 20.84 17.04 -0.19
CA GLN A 65 21.99 16.45 0.49
C GLN A 65 22.73 15.43 -0.38
N ARG A 66 22.08 14.65 -1.26
CA ARG A 66 22.75 13.76 -2.22
C ARG A 66 23.49 14.59 -3.27
N LYS A 67 22.94 15.73 -3.68
CA LYS A 67 23.65 16.70 -4.53
C LYS A 67 24.85 17.34 -3.80
N LEU A 68 24.80 17.46 -2.47
CA LEU A 68 25.85 18.07 -1.65
C LEU A 68 26.89 17.06 -1.10
N ASN A 69 26.50 15.82 -0.80
CA ASN A 69 27.30 14.77 -0.14
C ASN A 69 27.94 13.78 -1.13
N ASN A 70 27.50 13.72 -2.39
CA ASN A 70 28.13 12.89 -3.42
C ASN A 70 29.60 13.27 -3.71
N SER A 71 30.13 14.30 -3.05
CA SER A 71 31.53 14.71 -3.12
C SER A 71 32.31 14.68 -1.79
N VAL A 72 31.70 14.39 -0.62
CA VAL A 72 32.39 14.65 0.68
C VAL A 72 32.39 13.50 1.69
N LYS A 73 31.39 12.60 1.75
CA LYS A 73 31.28 11.67 2.90
C LYS A 73 31.97 10.32 2.81
N TYR A 74 32.31 9.83 1.61
CA TYR A 74 32.96 8.51 1.48
C TYR A 74 34.47 8.56 1.74
N GLU A 75 35.10 9.73 1.68
CA GLU A 75 36.53 9.88 2.01
C GLU A 75 36.79 9.89 3.52
N ASP A 76 35.83 10.35 4.34
CA ASP A 76 36.03 10.50 5.80
C ASP A 76 35.84 9.20 6.60
N GLN A 77 35.21 8.16 6.03
CA GLN A 77 34.94 6.88 6.72
C GLN A 77 35.94 5.76 6.40
N VAL A 78 36.76 5.93 5.36
CA VAL A 78 37.97 5.12 5.22
C VAL A 78 38.96 5.69 6.23
N GLN A 79 39.02 5.12 7.43
CA GLN A 79 40.18 5.38 8.29
C GLN A 79 41.41 5.02 7.45
N GLN A 80 42.19 6.02 7.06
CA GLN A 80 43.53 5.79 6.57
C GLN A 80 44.22 5.05 7.71
N PRO A 81 44.59 3.77 7.57
CA PRO A 81 45.65 3.30 8.42
C PRO A 81 46.81 4.23 8.10
N GLU A 82 47.41 4.86 9.10
CA GLU A 82 48.75 5.41 8.97
C GLU A 82 49.65 4.23 8.61
N GLN A 83 49.69 3.86 7.33
CA GLN A 83 50.67 2.93 6.78
C GLN A 83 51.95 3.72 6.57
N THR A 84 52.45 4.31 7.65
CA THR A 84 53.85 4.67 7.72
C THR A 84 54.58 3.34 7.80
N MET A 85 55.15 2.93 6.67
CA MET A 85 56.13 1.84 6.69
C MET A 85 57.29 2.34 7.53
N VAL A 86 57.56 1.68 8.65
CA VAL A 86 58.65 2.02 9.56
C VAL A 86 59.74 0.98 9.37
N ASP A 87 60.99 1.39 9.18
CA ASP A 87 62.11 0.46 9.15
C ASP A 87 62.33 -0.18 10.54
N GLU A 88 63.23 -1.18 10.61
CA GLU A 88 63.58 -1.85 11.86
C GLU A 88 64.13 -0.90 12.95
N GLN A 89 64.43 0.36 12.61
CA GLN A 89 64.95 1.38 13.51
C GLN A 89 63.97 2.54 13.80
N GLY A 90 62.70 2.44 13.41
CA GLY A 90 61.71 3.45 13.75
C GLY A 90 61.61 4.63 12.77
N ARG A 91 62.26 4.56 11.58
CA ARG A 91 62.26 5.66 10.60
C ARG A 91 61.21 5.45 9.52
N VAL A 92 60.62 6.54 9.03
CA VAL A 92 59.69 6.54 7.89
C VAL A 92 60.43 5.99 6.66
N TYR A 93 59.95 4.86 6.15
CA TYR A 93 60.53 4.07 5.07
C TYR A 93 59.68 4.24 3.80
N ASN A 94 60.16 5.03 2.83
CA ASN A 94 59.51 5.23 1.53
C ASN A 94 60.41 4.78 0.37
N PRO A 95 60.56 3.46 0.14
CA PRO A 95 61.46 2.94 -0.88
C PRO A 95 60.97 3.26 -2.31
N LYS A 96 61.94 3.50 -3.20
CA LYS A 96 61.72 3.69 -4.64
C LYS A 96 62.11 2.44 -5.40
N PHE A 97 61.29 1.99 -6.35
CA PHE A 97 61.59 0.82 -7.19
C PHE A 97 60.87 0.89 -8.54
N LEU A 98 61.36 0.15 -9.54
CA LEU A 98 60.68 -0.01 -10.83
C LEU A 98 59.48 -0.95 -10.68
N LEU A 99 58.26 -0.43 -10.83
CA LEU A 99 57.04 -1.24 -10.83
C LEU A 99 56.82 -1.84 -12.22
N LYS A 100 56.98 -3.16 -12.36
CA LYS A 100 56.73 -3.90 -13.61
C LYS A 100 55.33 -4.47 -13.71
N GLY A 101 54.65 -4.68 -12.59
CA GLY A 101 53.29 -5.22 -12.58
C GLY A 101 52.70 -5.35 -11.18
N VAL A 102 51.41 -5.62 -11.14
CA VAL A 102 50.63 -5.79 -9.92
C VAL A 102 49.88 -7.12 -9.98
N ASN A 103 49.91 -7.88 -8.90
CA ASN A 103 49.13 -9.10 -8.73
C ASN A 103 48.05 -8.86 -7.67
N PHE A 104 46.81 -9.27 -7.93
CA PHE A 104 45.71 -9.14 -6.98
C PHE A 104 45.32 -10.50 -6.42
N THR A 105 44.96 -10.51 -5.14
CA THR A 105 44.46 -11.71 -4.44
C THR A 105 43.22 -11.35 -3.63
N GLY A 106 42.25 -12.26 -3.55
CA GLY A 106 41.03 -12.06 -2.75
C GLY A 106 39.94 -11.21 -3.41
N ASN A 107 40.16 -10.71 -4.63
CA ASN A 107 39.13 -10.00 -5.41
C ASN A 107 38.24 -10.98 -6.17
N THR A 108 37.00 -11.15 -5.71
CA THR A 108 35.95 -11.91 -6.40
C THR A 108 34.87 -11.01 -7.00
N ILE A 109 34.74 -9.78 -6.52
CA ILE A 109 33.79 -8.78 -7.00
C ILE A 109 34.28 -8.09 -8.28
N TYR A 110 35.56 -7.71 -8.32
CA TYR A 110 36.18 -7.08 -9.51
C TYR A 110 37.27 -7.96 -10.09
N SER A 111 37.36 -7.94 -11.42
CA SER A 111 38.42 -8.62 -12.15
C SER A 111 39.79 -7.93 -12.00
N ASN A 112 40.87 -8.68 -12.20
CA ASN A 112 42.23 -8.13 -12.19
C ASN A 112 42.39 -6.98 -13.22
N ASP A 113 41.72 -7.08 -14.36
CA ASP A 113 41.79 -6.07 -15.42
C ASP A 113 41.11 -4.76 -15.03
N GLU A 114 40.05 -4.81 -14.22
CA GLU A 114 39.40 -3.63 -13.67
C GLU A 114 40.28 -2.95 -12.62
N LEU A 115 40.90 -3.73 -11.73
CA LEU A 115 41.78 -3.21 -10.68
C LEU A 115 43.11 -2.69 -11.23
N ASN A 116 43.66 -3.31 -12.28
CA ASN A 116 44.90 -2.88 -12.93
C ASN A 116 44.83 -1.45 -13.49
N LYS A 117 43.64 -0.94 -13.82
CA LYS A 117 43.46 0.44 -14.31
C LYS A 117 43.94 1.49 -13.31
N TYR A 118 43.87 1.21 -12.01
CA TYR A 118 44.32 2.12 -10.96
C TYR A 118 45.86 2.21 -10.86
N TYR A 119 46.58 1.28 -11.48
CA TYR A 119 48.05 1.27 -11.52
C TYR A 119 48.62 1.55 -12.91
N ALA A 120 47.78 1.81 -13.92
CA ALA A 120 48.21 1.98 -15.30
C ALA A 120 49.29 3.07 -15.48
N ASP A 121 49.16 4.17 -14.73
CA ASP A 121 50.12 5.28 -14.77
C ASP A 121 51.41 5.03 -13.99
N LEU A 122 51.44 3.97 -13.16
CA LEU A 122 52.55 3.59 -12.30
C LEU A 122 53.40 2.47 -12.91
N ILE A 123 52.80 1.56 -13.66
CA ILE A 123 53.48 0.42 -14.29
C ILE A 123 54.48 0.92 -15.35
N GLY A 124 55.68 0.34 -15.34
CA GLY A 124 56.80 0.68 -16.21
C GLY A 124 57.66 1.86 -15.73
N LYS A 125 57.37 2.43 -14.55
CA LYS A 125 58.07 3.60 -14.00
C LYS A 125 58.70 3.29 -12.64
N GLU A 126 59.70 4.09 -12.26
CA GLU A 126 60.19 4.09 -10.87
C GLU A 126 59.19 4.84 -9.99
N VAL A 127 58.62 4.13 -9.01
CA VAL A 127 57.59 4.65 -8.10
C VAL A 127 58.02 4.51 -6.65
N TYR A 128 57.50 5.39 -5.81
CA TYR A 128 57.60 5.30 -4.37
C TYR A 128 56.47 4.44 -3.80
N ILE A 129 56.66 3.84 -2.61
CA ILE A 129 55.64 2.95 -2.04
C ILE A 129 54.34 3.72 -1.75
N ASP A 130 54.42 4.99 -1.34
CA ASP A 130 53.26 5.85 -1.11
C ASP A 130 52.36 6.01 -2.34
N GLN A 131 52.91 6.05 -3.54
CA GLN A 131 52.15 6.10 -4.80
C GLN A 131 51.37 4.80 -5.01
N VAL A 132 51.96 3.66 -4.65
CA VAL A 132 51.31 2.34 -4.69
C VAL A 132 50.22 2.25 -3.61
N LEU A 133 50.48 2.75 -2.40
CA LEU A 133 49.50 2.84 -1.32
C LEU A 133 48.31 3.72 -1.72
N ASN A 134 48.55 4.86 -2.36
CA ASN A 134 47.49 5.74 -2.86
C ASN A 134 46.63 5.05 -3.92
N ALA A 135 47.25 4.36 -4.90
CA ALA A 135 46.49 3.58 -5.89
C ALA A 135 45.68 2.43 -5.24
N THR A 136 46.24 1.80 -4.20
CA THR A 136 45.55 0.76 -3.41
C THR A 136 44.36 1.33 -2.63
N MET A 137 44.51 2.55 -2.10
CA MET A 137 43.44 3.26 -1.42
C MET A 137 42.31 3.62 -2.39
N GLU A 138 42.61 3.99 -3.64
CA GLU A 138 41.59 4.23 -4.67
C GLU A 138 40.77 2.96 -5.00
N ILE A 139 41.38 1.77 -4.91
CA ILE A 139 40.63 0.51 -4.97
C ILE A 139 39.71 0.36 -3.76
N THR A 140 40.17 0.64 -2.54
CA THR A 140 39.30 0.62 -1.35
C THR A 140 38.13 1.59 -1.49
N LYS A 141 38.37 2.80 -2.03
CA LYS A 141 37.32 3.78 -2.35
C LYS A 141 36.33 3.25 -3.39
N LEU A 142 36.78 2.50 -4.40
CA LEU A 142 35.89 1.83 -5.37
C LEU A 142 34.94 0.85 -4.67
N TYR A 143 35.46 -0.06 -3.83
CA TYR A 143 34.64 -1.00 -3.06
C TYR A 143 33.63 -0.27 -2.17
N ALA A 144 34.07 0.75 -1.43
CA ALA A 144 33.22 1.54 -0.55
C ALA A 144 32.10 2.26 -1.32
N LYS A 145 32.43 2.86 -2.47
CA LYS A 145 31.47 3.54 -3.36
C LYS A 145 30.37 2.60 -3.85
N ASP A 146 30.70 1.35 -4.14
CA ASP A 146 29.75 0.33 -4.60
C ASP A 146 29.07 -0.41 -3.42
N GLY A 147 29.30 0.05 -2.19
CA GLY A 147 28.59 -0.38 -0.98
C GLY A 147 29.28 -1.45 -0.14
N TYR A 148 30.48 -1.89 -0.52
CA TYR A 148 31.30 -2.86 0.21
C TYR A 148 32.19 -2.17 1.24
N ILE A 149 31.55 -1.47 2.19
CA ILE A 149 32.23 -0.58 3.15
C ILE A 149 33.12 -1.30 4.17
N THR A 150 32.96 -2.61 4.34
CA THR A 150 33.81 -3.44 5.20
C THR A 150 34.90 -4.19 4.42
N SER A 151 35.00 -3.95 3.12
CA SER A 151 36.06 -4.50 2.28
C SER A 151 37.23 -3.52 2.16
N GLN A 152 38.45 -4.04 2.12
CA GLN A 152 39.66 -3.22 2.08
C GLN A 152 40.72 -3.85 1.16
N ALA A 153 41.36 -3.04 0.32
CA ALA A 153 42.58 -3.40 -0.36
C ALA A 153 43.78 -2.90 0.45
N TYR A 154 44.80 -3.74 0.62
CA TYR A 154 46.01 -3.37 1.32
C TYR A 154 47.25 -4.05 0.71
N VAL A 155 48.41 -3.47 0.99
CA VAL A 155 49.70 -4.03 0.59
C VAL A 155 50.25 -4.83 1.76
N PRO A 156 50.24 -6.18 1.71
CA PRO A 156 50.82 -6.99 2.78
C PRO A 156 52.35 -6.81 2.80
N GLN A 157 52.95 -7.07 3.97
CA GLN A 157 54.40 -7.08 4.12
C GLN A 157 55.01 -8.13 3.18
N GLN A 158 55.82 -7.68 2.23
CA GLN A 158 56.43 -8.53 1.21
C GLN A 158 57.78 -7.99 0.76
N LYS A 159 58.62 -8.87 0.22
CA LYS A 159 59.81 -8.46 -0.53
C LYS A 159 59.41 -8.25 -1.99
N VAL A 160 59.58 -7.04 -2.51
CA VAL A 160 59.31 -6.75 -3.92
C VAL A 160 60.45 -7.32 -4.77
N THR A 161 60.28 -8.53 -5.27
CA THR A 161 61.22 -9.17 -6.20
C THR A 161 60.74 -8.98 -7.64
N ASN A 162 61.67 -8.69 -8.56
CA ASN A 162 61.39 -8.49 -10.00
C ASN A 162 60.44 -7.33 -10.35
N GLY A 163 60.15 -6.42 -9.40
CA GLY A 163 59.28 -5.27 -9.63
C GLY A 163 57.78 -5.60 -9.69
N ILE A 164 57.36 -6.78 -9.21
CA ILE A 164 55.94 -7.15 -9.13
C ILE A 164 55.50 -7.05 -7.67
N ILE A 165 54.42 -6.31 -7.42
CA ILE A 165 53.84 -6.19 -6.07
C ILE A 165 52.51 -6.94 -5.98
N THR A 166 52.25 -7.58 -4.85
CA THR A 166 50.97 -8.23 -4.56
C THR A 166 50.10 -7.31 -3.72
N ILE A 167 48.86 -7.11 -4.15
CA ILE A 167 47.82 -6.38 -3.44
C ILE A 167 46.81 -7.42 -2.96
N GLU A 168 46.50 -7.42 -1.66
CA GLU A 168 45.48 -8.28 -1.10
C GLU A 168 44.20 -7.49 -0.88
N ILE A 169 43.10 -8.01 -1.41
CA ILE A 169 41.76 -7.49 -1.17
C ILE A 169 41.10 -8.40 -0.13
N ILE A 170 40.68 -7.80 0.97
CA ILE A 170 39.81 -8.41 1.96
C ILE A 170 38.39 -8.05 1.58
N GLU A 171 37.68 -8.97 0.92
CA GLU A 171 36.24 -8.89 0.75
C GLU A 171 35.57 -9.46 1.99
N SER A 172 35.05 -8.60 2.86
CA SER A 172 34.58 -9.09 4.15
C SER A 172 33.27 -9.87 4.02
N GLU A 173 33.28 -11.12 4.48
CA GLU A 173 32.10 -11.96 4.55
C GLU A 173 31.31 -11.70 5.82
N ILE A 174 30.00 -11.85 5.75
CA ILE A 174 29.14 -11.82 6.93
C ILE A 174 29.50 -13.03 7.80
N GLY A 175 29.92 -12.75 9.04
CA GLY A 175 30.16 -13.72 10.10
C GLY A 175 28.88 -14.10 10.79
N ASN A 176 28.77 -13.82 12.08
CA ASN A 176 27.57 -14.09 12.85
C ASN A 176 26.46 -13.10 12.53
N ILE A 177 25.24 -13.61 12.41
CA ILE A 177 24.04 -12.77 12.39
C ILE A 177 23.32 -12.94 13.73
N SER A 178 22.96 -11.82 14.38
CA SER A 178 22.16 -11.83 15.59
C SER A 178 20.93 -10.93 15.48
N VAL A 179 19.87 -11.27 16.22
CA VAL A 179 18.65 -10.45 16.33
C VAL A 179 18.41 -10.20 17.81
N GLN A 180 18.13 -8.95 18.18
CA GLN A 180 17.98 -8.54 19.57
C GLN A 180 16.78 -7.62 19.76
N GLY A 181 16.12 -7.68 20.92
CA GLY A 181 15.07 -6.75 21.33
C GLY A 181 13.66 -7.03 20.77
N ASN A 182 13.50 -8.03 19.89
CA ASN A 182 12.19 -8.47 19.42
C ASN A 182 11.42 -9.19 20.55
N LYS A 183 10.18 -8.76 20.79
CA LYS A 183 9.28 -9.37 21.78
C LYS A 183 8.10 -10.07 21.12
N TRP A 184 7.59 -9.51 20.03
CA TRP A 184 6.38 -9.99 19.34
C TRP A 184 6.71 -10.62 17.97
N ALA A 185 7.71 -10.08 17.27
CA ALA A 185 8.22 -10.72 16.06
C ALA A 185 9.12 -11.92 16.40
N ARG A 186 8.92 -13.05 15.72
CA ARG A 186 9.80 -14.22 15.89
C ARG A 186 11.16 -13.94 15.27
N GLU A 187 12.22 -14.28 15.99
CA GLU A 187 13.58 -14.19 15.47
C GLU A 187 13.75 -14.99 14.16
N SER A 188 13.13 -16.18 14.06
CA SER A 188 13.18 -16.99 12.84
C SER A 188 12.58 -16.27 11.62
N TYR A 189 11.53 -15.46 11.84
CA TYR A 189 10.92 -14.66 10.78
C TYR A 189 11.85 -13.52 10.38
N LEU A 190 12.39 -12.77 11.35
CA LEU A 190 13.31 -11.66 11.08
C LEU A 190 14.57 -12.14 10.34
N ARG A 191 15.18 -13.24 10.79
CA ARG A 191 16.35 -13.84 10.12
C ARG A 191 16.05 -14.27 8.68
N ARG A 192 14.89 -14.88 8.45
CA ARG A 192 14.53 -15.43 7.13
C ARG A 192 14.04 -14.35 6.19
N GLU A 193 13.00 -13.61 6.56
CA GLU A 193 12.26 -12.70 5.68
C GLU A 193 12.89 -11.31 5.61
N VAL A 194 13.52 -10.84 6.68
CA VAL A 194 14.13 -9.50 6.70
C VAL A 194 15.59 -9.56 6.27
N LEU A 195 16.38 -10.49 6.82
CA LEU A 195 17.83 -10.56 6.55
C LEU A 195 18.16 -11.46 5.34
N SER A 196 17.84 -12.75 5.43
CA SER A 196 18.29 -13.73 4.42
C SER A 196 17.70 -13.48 3.03
N SER A 197 16.41 -13.13 2.94
CA SER A 197 15.73 -12.76 1.70
C SER A 197 16.40 -11.56 1.00
N ASN A 198 17.03 -10.68 1.77
CA ASN A 198 17.75 -9.50 1.28
C ASN A 198 19.26 -9.73 1.15
N LYS A 199 19.71 -10.99 1.05
CA LYS A 199 21.13 -11.40 0.90
C LYS A 199 22.03 -11.10 2.10
N LEU A 200 21.48 -10.74 3.26
CA LEU A 200 22.23 -10.70 4.52
C LEU A 200 22.24 -12.11 5.11
N LYS A 201 23.24 -12.91 4.71
CA LYS A 201 23.42 -14.30 5.14
C LYS A 201 24.90 -14.57 5.40
N GLU A 202 25.17 -15.38 6.42
CA GLU A 202 26.52 -15.85 6.77
C GLU A 202 27.25 -16.41 5.53
N GLY A 203 28.53 -16.05 5.38
CA GLY A 203 29.39 -16.42 4.25
C GLY A 203 29.12 -15.66 2.95
N LYS A 204 28.27 -14.63 2.94
CA LYS A 204 28.13 -13.70 1.81
C LYS A 204 28.93 -12.44 2.06
N ILE A 205 29.53 -11.89 1.00
CA ILE A 205 30.22 -10.59 1.07
C ILE A 205 29.22 -9.52 1.49
N PHE A 206 29.59 -8.76 2.52
CA PHE A 206 28.75 -7.73 3.10
C PHE A 206 28.59 -6.54 2.14
N ASN A 207 27.36 -6.05 1.96
CA ASN A 207 27.09 -4.83 1.19
C ASN A 207 25.94 -4.02 1.83
N VAL A 208 26.14 -2.71 1.98
CA VAL A 208 25.20 -1.81 2.66
C VAL A 208 23.85 -1.67 1.92
N ALA A 209 23.79 -1.89 0.61
CA ALA A 209 22.54 -1.86 -0.15
C ALA A 209 21.55 -2.94 0.32
N ASN A 210 22.07 -4.06 0.83
CA ASN A 210 21.26 -5.15 1.38
C ASN A 210 20.65 -4.79 2.74
N ILE A 211 21.33 -3.98 3.55
CA ILE A 211 20.80 -3.41 4.79
C ILE A 211 19.61 -2.51 4.52
N LYS A 212 19.76 -1.56 3.58
CA LYS A 212 18.71 -0.57 3.28
C LYS A 212 17.39 -1.27 2.94
N THR A 213 17.41 -2.23 2.02
CA THR A 213 16.21 -2.97 1.63
C THR A 213 15.58 -3.70 2.82
N SER A 214 16.39 -4.34 3.65
CA SER A 214 15.93 -5.05 4.86
C SER A 214 15.24 -4.11 5.85
N LEU A 215 15.85 -2.96 6.12
CA LEU A 215 15.29 -1.96 7.04
C LEU A 215 14.06 -1.26 6.46
N ASP A 216 14.04 -0.99 5.15
CA ASP A 216 12.89 -0.39 4.46
C ASP A 216 11.65 -1.32 4.47
N ASP A 217 11.87 -2.64 4.53
CA ASP A 217 10.79 -3.62 4.64
C ASP A 217 10.32 -3.77 6.09
N LEU A 218 11.24 -3.79 7.05
CA LEU A 218 10.92 -3.89 8.48
C LEU A 218 10.23 -2.62 9.01
N ASN A 219 10.81 -1.44 8.76
CA ASN A 219 10.36 -0.15 9.30
C ASN A 219 9.11 0.41 8.61
N LYS A 220 8.62 -0.29 7.58
CA LYS A 220 7.37 0.01 6.91
C LYS A 220 6.19 -0.15 7.85
N GLU A 221 6.22 -1.16 8.72
CA GLU A 221 5.14 -1.43 9.64
C GLU A 221 5.24 -0.51 10.87
N ASP A 222 4.10 -0.12 11.43
CA ASP A 222 3.98 0.83 12.54
C ASP A 222 4.18 0.18 13.92
N TYR A 223 4.25 -1.15 13.98
CA TYR A 223 4.43 -1.90 15.21
C TYR A 223 5.86 -2.35 15.47
N ILE A 224 6.76 -2.16 14.50
CA ILE A 224 8.14 -2.64 14.58
C ILE A 224 9.10 -1.65 13.93
N GLN A 225 10.24 -1.46 14.58
CA GLN A 225 11.35 -0.71 14.03
C GLN A 225 12.64 -1.48 14.28
N GLY A 226 13.55 -1.42 13.32
CA GLY A 226 14.88 -1.97 13.46
C GLY A 226 15.97 -1.04 12.96
N LYS A 227 17.17 -1.32 13.46
CA LYS A 227 18.44 -0.79 12.98
C LYS A 227 19.44 -1.93 12.91
N ILE A 228 20.36 -1.85 11.96
CA ILE A 228 21.44 -2.82 11.84
C ILE A 228 22.71 -2.19 12.40
N VAL A 229 23.36 -2.90 13.31
CA VAL A 229 24.68 -2.60 13.86
C VAL A 229 25.65 -3.61 13.26
N ILE A 230 26.82 -3.12 12.87
CA ILE A 230 27.86 -3.89 12.22
C ILE A 230 29.10 -3.80 13.10
N GLU A 231 29.70 -4.94 13.39
CA GLU A 231 30.88 -5.06 14.24
C GLU A 231 31.94 -5.92 13.54
N GLU A 232 33.20 -5.75 13.94
CA GLU A 232 34.28 -6.64 13.48
C GLU A 232 34.00 -8.06 13.97
N GLY A 233 34.06 -9.06 13.08
CA GLY A 233 33.73 -10.43 13.42
C GLY A 233 34.85 -11.16 14.17
N ASP A 234 34.48 -12.22 14.89
CA ASP A 234 35.41 -13.02 15.71
C ASP A 234 36.59 -13.66 14.94
N THR A 235 36.48 -13.76 13.61
CA THR A 235 37.54 -14.29 12.75
C THR A 235 37.95 -13.23 11.71
N PRO A 236 39.24 -13.16 11.33
CA PRO A 236 39.70 -12.22 10.31
C PRO A 236 38.87 -12.29 9.03
N LYS A 237 38.70 -11.14 8.38
CA LYS A 237 37.92 -10.96 7.15
C LYS A 237 36.40 -11.15 7.31
N LYS A 238 35.89 -11.23 8.54
CA LYS A 238 34.45 -11.31 8.78
C LYS A 238 33.88 -10.07 9.46
N THR A 239 32.62 -9.82 9.15
CA THR A 239 31.81 -8.74 9.69
C THR A 239 30.58 -9.34 10.37
N ASP A 240 30.39 -9.09 11.66
CA ASP A 240 29.21 -9.55 12.39
C ASP A 240 28.08 -8.52 12.27
N VAL A 241 26.84 -9.01 12.11
CA VAL A 241 25.67 -8.19 11.82
C VAL A 241 24.60 -8.43 12.87
N THR A 242 24.25 -7.38 13.61
CA THR A 242 23.21 -7.42 14.64
C THR A 242 22.01 -6.57 14.23
N LEU A 243 20.85 -7.22 14.04
CA LEU A 243 19.57 -6.53 13.88
C LEU A 243 18.98 -6.22 15.26
N GLN A 244 19.06 -4.95 15.66
CA GLN A 244 18.38 -4.47 16.87
C GLN A 244 16.95 -4.07 16.51
N VAL A 245 15.98 -4.66 17.20
CA VAL A 245 14.56 -4.51 16.97
C VAL A 245 13.89 -3.92 18.21
N LYS A 246 12.92 -3.05 17.96
CA LYS A 246 11.95 -2.60 18.95
C LYS A 246 10.56 -2.80 18.38
N ASP A 247 9.78 -3.67 19.00
CA ASP A 247 8.40 -3.93 18.60
C ASP A 247 7.40 -3.68 19.75
N ARG A 248 6.14 -3.50 19.35
CA ARG A 248 4.98 -3.40 20.25
C ARG A 248 3.97 -4.47 19.89
N PHE A 249 2.96 -4.66 20.75
CA PHE A 249 1.85 -5.54 20.42
C PHE A 249 1.19 -5.03 19.12
N PRO A 250 1.11 -5.86 18.07
CA PRO A 250 0.82 -5.48 16.68
C PRO A 250 -0.68 -5.27 16.40
N LEU A 251 -1.44 -4.77 17.38
CA LEU A 251 -2.89 -4.61 17.30
C LEU A 251 -3.29 -3.23 16.79
N GLU A 252 -4.29 -3.20 15.91
CA GLU A 252 -5.02 -2.04 15.42
C GLU A 252 -6.52 -2.31 15.63
N VAL A 253 -7.23 -1.38 16.27
CA VAL A 253 -8.66 -1.51 16.55
C VAL A 253 -9.36 -0.25 16.05
N THR A 254 -9.89 -0.32 14.84
CA THR A 254 -10.63 0.79 14.23
C THR A 254 -12.10 0.70 14.60
N ILE A 255 -12.63 1.74 15.24
CA ILE A 255 -14.07 1.94 15.46
C ILE A 255 -14.51 3.21 14.75
N GLY A 256 -15.68 3.20 14.14
CA GLY A 256 -16.19 4.38 13.47
C GLY A 256 -17.69 4.36 13.22
N MET A 257 -18.19 5.52 12.80
CA MET A 257 -19.57 5.74 12.39
C MET A 257 -19.62 6.70 11.21
N ASP A 258 -20.57 6.47 10.31
CA ASP A 258 -20.86 7.36 9.20
C ASP A 258 -22.37 7.40 8.92
N ASN A 259 -22.77 8.22 7.95
CA ASN A 259 -24.11 8.21 7.40
C ASN A 259 -24.15 7.97 5.88
N ASP A 260 -23.19 7.21 5.37
CA ASP A 260 -23.10 6.84 3.95
C ASP A 260 -23.90 5.56 3.63
N GLY A 261 -24.96 5.30 4.41
CA GLY A 261 -25.97 4.29 4.09
C GLY A 261 -27.13 4.86 3.27
N ARG A 262 -28.10 4.00 2.93
CA ARG A 262 -29.31 4.42 2.19
C ARG A 262 -30.53 4.50 3.09
N THR A 263 -31.49 5.33 2.71
CA THR A 263 -32.75 5.51 3.45
C THR A 263 -33.48 4.20 3.72
N VAL A 264 -33.45 3.26 2.79
CA VAL A 264 -34.19 1.98 2.92
C VAL A 264 -33.45 0.90 3.71
N VAL A 265 -32.12 0.99 3.85
CA VAL A 265 -31.30 -0.03 4.53
C VAL A 265 -30.54 0.49 5.76
N GLY A 266 -30.88 1.70 6.21
CA GLY A 266 -30.20 2.43 7.30
C GLY A 266 -29.17 3.40 6.74
N ARG A 267 -29.35 4.70 7.03
CA ARG A 267 -28.39 5.75 6.62
C ARG A 267 -27.17 5.74 7.52
N GLU A 268 -27.40 5.71 8.82
CA GLU A 268 -26.39 5.70 9.85
C GLU A 268 -25.79 4.30 9.99
N ARG A 269 -24.47 4.22 9.94
CA ARG A 269 -23.73 2.97 10.00
C ARG A 269 -22.67 3.06 11.08
N GLY A 270 -22.51 1.98 11.84
CA GLY A 270 -21.40 1.80 12.76
C GLY A 270 -20.51 0.66 12.29
N TYR A 271 -19.21 0.79 12.45
CA TYR A 271 -18.27 -0.27 12.08
C TYR A 271 -17.15 -0.44 13.11
N LEU A 272 -16.68 -1.69 13.21
CA LEU A 272 -15.56 -2.11 14.04
C LEU A 272 -14.66 -3.03 13.21
N GLN A 273 -13.36 -2.79 13.25
CA GLN A 273 -12.34 -3.68 12.69
C GLN A 273 -11.24 -3.88 13.73
N ILE A 274 -10.90 -5.14 13.97
CA ILE A 274 -9.75 -5.56 14.77
C ILE A 274 -8.78 -6.21 13.79
N LYS A 275 -7.54 -5.71 13.76
CA LYS A 275 -6.46 -6.20 12.90
C LYS A 275 -5.23 -6.45 13.76
N ASP A 276 -4.70 -7.66 13.68
CA ASP A 276 -3.40 -8.02 14.23
C ASP A 276 -2.43 -8.20 13.07
N LYS A 277 -1.37 -7.40 13.05
CA LYS A 277 -0.38 -7.35 11.96
C LYS A 277 0.76 -8.36 12.11
N ASN A 278 0.74 -9.21 13.15
CA ASN A 278 1.78 -10.20 13.40
C ASN A 278 1.34 -11.33 14.35
N VAL A 279 0.19 -11.98 14.09
CA VAL A 279 -0.49 -12.90 15.05
C VAL A 279 0.42 -14.00 15.56
N PHE A 280 1.12 -14.70 14.67
CA PHE A 280 2.04 -15.78 15.05
C PHE A 280 3.50 -15.32 15.11
N GLY A 281 3.76 -14.02 14.97
CA GLY A 281 5.09 -13.45 14.92
C GLY A 281 5.81 -13.71 13.59
N LEU A 282 5.08 -14.05 12.52
CA LEU A 282 5.62 -14.44 11.21
C LEU A 282 5.41 -13.38 10.13
N GLY A 283 5.11 -12.12 10.49
CA GLY A 283 4.71 -11.06 9.55
C GLY A 283 3.34 -11.32 8.91
N ASP A 284 2.55 -12.17 9.56
CA ASP A 284 1.21 -12.58 9.17
C ASP A 284 0.15 -11.62 9.71
N GLU A 285 -0.91 -11.43 8.93
CA GLU A 285 -2.00 -10.51 9.25
C GLU A 285 -3.28 -11.30 9.44
N PHE A 286 -3.96 -11.07 10.57
CA PHE A 286 -5.33 -11.49 10.79
C PHE A 286 -6.19 -10.25 10.99
N TYR A 287 -7.40 -10.28 10.44
CA TYR A 287 -8.37 -9.25 10.74
C TYR A 287 -9.79 -9.81 10.82
N VAL A 288 -10.61 -9.13 11.60
CA VAL A 288 -12.04 -9.38 11.71
C VAL A 288 -12.74 -8.04 11.87
N GLY A 289 -13.90 -7.88 11.26
CA GLY A 289 -14.67 -6.66 11.41
C GLY A 289 -16.10 -6.82 10.98
N GLY A 290 -16.87 -5.76 11.17
CA GLY A 290 -18.26 -5.71 10.75
C GLY A 290 -18.77 -4.30 10.66
N LEU A 291 -19.84 -4.16 9.91
CA LEU A 291 -20.60 -2.93 9.76
C LEU A 291 -22.07 -3.24 10.00
N ILE A 292 -22.74 -2.36 10.72
CA ILE A 292 -24.15 -2.47 11.07
C ILE A 292 -24.87 -1.17 10.72
N GLY A 293 -26.08 -1.30 10.17
CA GLY A 293 -27.06 -0.25 9.98
C GLY A 293 -28.45 -0.76 10.40
N GLU A 294 -29.47 0.09 10.34
CA GLU A 294 -30.83 -0.27 10.80
C GLU A 294 -31.38 -1.54 10.13
N ASN A 295 -31.18 -1.66 8.82
CA ASN A 295 -31.80 -2.67 7.95
C ASN A 295 -30.74 -3.36 7.07
N SER A 296 -29.47 -3.28 7.49
CA SER A 296 -28.33 -3.90 6.81
C SER A 296 -27.22 -4.21 7.81
N GLY A 297 -26.42 -5.21 7.49
CA GLY A 297 -25.22 -5.47 8.26
C GLY A 297 -24.42 -6.62 7.70
N GLY A 298 -23.21 -6.78 8.22
CA GLY A 298 -22.33 -7.84 7.79
C GLY A 298 -21.08 -7.91 8.62
N TRP A 299 -20.29 -8.95 8.37
CA TRP A 299 -18.98 -9.12 8.96
C TRP A 299 -18.03 -9.75 7.96
N PHE A 300 -16.75 -9.58 8.24
CA PHE A 300 -15.68 -10.13 7.43
C PHE A 300 -14.53 -10.59 8.33
N THR A 301 -13.75 -11.51 7.81
CA THR A 301 -12.49 -11.92 8.41
C THR A 301 -11.51 -12.33 7.32
N GLY A 302 -10.23 -12.20 7.58
CA GLY A 302 -9.20 -12.68 6.67
C GLY A 302 -7.91 -12.99 7.39
N TYR A 303 -7.12 -13.84 6.76
CA TYR A 303 -5.78 -14.19 7.20
C TYR A 303 -4.82 -14.18 6.00
N LYS A 304 -3.66 -13.56 6.17
CA LYS A 304 -2.60 -13.48 5.14
C LYS A 304 -1.26 -13.81 5.77
N ILE A 305 -0.51 -14.72 5.14
CA ILE A 305 0.80 -15.16 5.63
C ILE A 305 1.87 -14.96 4.54
N PRO A 306 3.06 -14.43 4.86
CA PRO A 306 4.17 -14.40 3.92
C PRO A 306 4.72 -15.81 3.67
N VAL A 307 5.05 -16.09 2.41
CA VAL A 307 5.56 -17.38 1.95
C VAL A 307 6.78 -17.19 1.05
N GLY A 308 7.83 -17.97 1.31
CA GLY A 308 9.07 -17.88 0.55
C GLY A 308 9.80 -16.53 0.71
N LYS A 309 10.86 -16.34 -0.07
CA LYS A 309 11.82 -15.24 0.10
C LYS A 309 11.53 -13.97 -0.71
N TRP A 310 10.45 -13.96 -1.48
CA TRP A 310 10.16 -12.88 -2.44
C TRP A 310 9.09 -11.90 -1.92
N GLY A 311 8.78 -11.95 -0.62
CA GLY A 311 7.70 -11.15 -0.03
C GLY A 311 6.29 -11.55 -0.47
N THR A 312 6.15 -12.68 -1.17
CA THR A 312 4.85 -13.24 -1.58
C THR A 312 4.00 -13.48 -0.35
N LYS A 313 2.71 -13.13 -0.39
CA LYS A 313 1.74 -13.48 0.64
C LYS A 313 0.63 -14.33 0.04
N ILE A 314 0.16 -15.32 0.79
CA ILE A 314 -1.06 -16.06 0.47
C ILE A 314 -2.10 -15.70 1.53
N GLY A 315 -3.33 -15.51 1.12
CA GLY A 315 -4.42 -15.25 2.05
C GLY A 315 -5.75 -15.83 1.65
N ALA A 316 -6.60 -15.96 2.66
CA ALA A 316 -8.00 -16.31 2.51
C ALA A 316 -8.85 -15.30 3.29
N ASP A 317 -9.94 -14.87 2.68
CA ASP A 317 -10.87 -13.91 3.24
C ASP A 317 -12.30 -14.47 3.13
N TYR A 318 -13.12 -14.18 4.13
CA TYR A 318 -14.54 -14.47 4.13
C TYR A 318 -15.33 -13.20 4.46
N SER A 319 -16.42 -12.96 3.76
CA SER A 319 -17.39 -11.94 4.12
C SER A 319 -18.83 -12.43 3.99
N PHE A 320 -19.66 -11.92 4.89
CA PHE A 320 -21.11 -12.11 4.91
C PHE A 320 -21.78 -10.76 5.00
N SER A 321 -22.86 -10.57 4.25
CA SER A 321 -23.77 -9.45 4.52
C SER A 321 -25.24 -9.84 4.33
N SER A 322 -26.09 -9.09 4.99
CA SER A 322 -27.55 -9.24 5.02
C SER A 322 -28.21 -7.87 4.91
N VAL A 323 -29.32 -7.83 4.20
CA VAL A 323 -30.11 -6.62 3.95
C VAL A 323 -31.60 -6.95 4.00
N ASN A 324 -32.37 -6.13 4.70
CA ASN A 324 -33.82 -6.23 4.80
C ASN A 324 -34.43 -4.84 4.61
N PRO A 325 -34.60 -4.35 3.37
CA PRO A 325 -35.00 -2.97 3.14
C PRO A 325 -36.37 -2.63 3.73
N GLY A 326 -36.39 -1.54 4.50
CA GLY A 326 -37.60 -0.97 5.09
C GLY A 326 -38.27 0.08 4.19
N GLY A 327 -38.98 1.03 4.81
CA GLY A 327 -39.69 2.10 4.11
C GLY A 327 -40.75 1.54 3.15
N PRO A 328 -40.83 2.02 1.89
CA PRO A 328 -41.76 1.49 0.88
C PRO A 328 -41.60 0.01 0.61
N PHE A 329 -40.46 -0.60 0.97
CA PHE A 329 -40.19 -2.02 0.71
C PHE A 329 -40.57 -2.95 1.86
N ARG A 330 -40.97 -2.40 3.02
CA ARG A 330 -41.24 -3.17 4.24
C ARG A 330 -42.34 -4.23 4.05
N GLU A 331 -43.37 -3.93 3.25
CA GLU A 331 -44.48 -4.85 2.99
C GLU A 331 -44.09 -6.08 2.16
N TYR A 332 -42.98 -6.02 1.42
CA TYR A 332 -42.51 -7.14 0.60
C TYR A 332 -41.66 -8.14 1.37
N ASP A 333 -41.26 -7.79 2.61
CA ASP A 333 -40.42 -8.59 3.49
C ASP A 333 -39.26 -9.24 2.74
N ILE A 334 -38.40 -8.39 2.16
CA ILE A 334 -37.29 -8.84 1.33
C ILE A 334 -36.10 -9.13 2.20
N ASP A 335 -35.57 -10.35 2.11
CA ASP A 335 -34.35 -10.75 2.80
C ASP A 335 -33.29 -11.09 1.77
N GLY A 336 -32.23 -10.29 1.72
CA GLY A 336 -31.08 -10.46 0.84
C GLY A 336 -29.85 -10.86 1.65
N LYS A 337 -29.18 -11.94 1.25
CA LYS A 337 -27.96 -12.45 1.88
C LYS A 337 -26.93 -12.78 0.83
N ALA A 338 -25.65 -12.54 1.13
CA ALA A 338 -24.58 -13.15 0.36
C ALA A 338 -23.35 -13.47 1.20
N HIS A 339 -22.64 -14.48 0.71
CA HIS A 339 -21.40 -14.99 1.25
C HIS A 339 -20.34 -14.89 0.16
N ASN A 340 -19.14 -14.46 0.53
CA ASN A 340 -18.00 -14.42 -0.37
C ASN A 340 -16.80 -15.06 0.31
N VAL A 341 -16.17 -16.03 -0.36
CA VAL A 341 -14.85 -16.56 0.00
C VAL A 341 -13.87 -16.12 -1.05
N LYS A 342 -12.77 -15.49 -0.65
CA LYS A 342 -11.66 -15.11 -1.53
C LYS A 342 -10.42 -15.89 -1.12
N VAL A 343 -9.73 -16.47 -2.08
CA VAL A 343 -8.37 -17.01 -1.88
C VAL A 343 -7.45 -16.30 -2.85
N GLY A 344 -6.35 -15.75 -2.37
CA GLY A 344 -5.47 -14.91 -3.17
C GLY A 344 -3.99 -15.09 -2.88
N ILE A 345 -3.19 -14.79 -3.90
CA ILE A 345 -1.74 -14.62 -3.82
C ILE A 345 -1.42 -13.16 -4.13
N TYR A 346 -0.54 -12.57 -3.33
CA TYR A 346 -0.14 -11.17 -3.40
C TYR A 346 1.38 -11.12 -3.55
N GLN A 347 1.86 -10.45 -4.59
CA GLN A 347 3.27 -10.41 -4.94
C GLN A 347 3.76 -8.97 -5.03
N PRO A 348 4.72 -8.54 -4.19
CA PRO A 348 5.47 -7.33 -4.46
C PRO A 348 6.36 -7.58 -5.69
N ILE A 349 6.16 -6.80 -6.75
CA ILE A 349 6.87 -6.98 -8.03
C ILE A 349 8.16 -6.16 -8.01
N LYS A 350 8.06 -4.89 -7.62
CA LYS A 350 9.21 -3.98 -7.57
C LYS A 350 8.98 -2.86 -6.58
N LYS A 351 10.02 -2.52 -5.82
CA LYS A 351 10.06 -1.38 -4.91
C LYS A 351 11.33 -0.58 -5.20
N GLY A 352 11.21 0.73 -5.30
CA GLY A 352 12.34 1.66 -5.34
C GLY A 352 12.12 2.78 -4.34
N ASP A 353 13.07 3.72 -4.26
CA ASP A 353 13.03 4.84 -3.30
C ASP A 353 11.72 5.65 -3.34
N ASN A 354 11.10 5.77 -4.52
CA ASN A 354 9.91 6.58 -4.75
C ASN A 354 8.81 5.87 -5.56
N TYR A 355 8.85 4.56 -5.73
CA TYR A 355 7.78 3.83 -6.41
C TYR A 355 7.60 2.42 -5.84
N LYS A 356 6.38 1.90 -5.97
CA LYS A 356 6.00 0.54 -5.57
C LYS A 356 5.04 -0.06 -6.59
N ILE A 357 5.29 -1.32 -6.95
CA ILE A 357 4.46 -2.12 -7.84
C ILE A 357 4.15 -3.43 -7.12
N ASP A 358 2.87 -3.68 -6.89
CA ASP A 358 2.36 -4.94 -6.34
C ASP A 358 1.38 -5.56 -7.33
N ALA A 359 1.28 -6.87 -7.36
CA ALA A 359 0.29 -7.60 -8.15
C ALA A 359 -0.44 -8.60 -7.27
N ASP A 360 -1.69 -8.88 -7.60
CA ASP A 360 -2.47 -9.92 -6.94
C ASP A 360 -3.24 -10.79 -7.94
N LEU A 361 -3.40 -12.06 -7.58
CA LEU A 361 -4.26 -12.99 -8.30
C LEU A 361 -5.16 -13.65 -7.26
N SER A 362 -6.47 -13.63 -7.47
CA SER A 362 -7.44 -14.19 -6.53
C SER A 362 -8.60 -14.88 -7.20
N LEU A 363 -9.16 -15.86 -6.49
CA LEU A 363 -10.37 -16.58 -6.86
C LEU A 363 -11.45 -16.30 -5.82
N ASN A 364 -12.57 -15.73 -6.28
CA ASN A 364 -13.72 -15.42 -5.44
C ASN A 364 -14.86 -16.42 -5.67
N PHE A 365 -15.47 -16.86 -4.58
CA PHE A 365 -16.65 -17.72 -4.53
C PHE A 365 -17.78 -16.95 -3.87
N LEU A 366 -18.59 -16.31 -4.69
CA LEU A 366 -19.69 -15.46 -4.25
C LEU A 366 -21.01 -16.21 -4.41
N ASN A 367 -21.80 -16.30 -3.36
CA ASN A 367 -23.12 -16.90 -3.37
C ASN A 367 -24.12 -15.89 -2.80
N ALA A 368 -25.10 -15.47 -3.58
CA ALA A 368 -26.08 -14.47 -3.21
C ALA A 368 -27.49 -14.99 -3.41
N LYS A 369 -28.35 -14.73 -2.42
CA LYS A 369 -29.76 -15.14 -2.42
C LYS A 369 -30.64 -14.01 -1.89
N THR A 370 -31.77 -13.79 -2.54
CA THR A 370 -32.79 -12.83 -2.13
C THR A 370 -34.15 -13.51 -2.16
N THR A 371 -34.91 -13.34 -1.08
CA THR A 371 -36.26 -13.89 -0.92
C THR A 371 -37.26 -12.79 -0.58
N SER A 372 -38.56 -13.08 -0.72
CA SER A 372 -39.65 -12.18 -0.35
C SER A 372 -40.74 -12.92 0.42
N GLY A 373 -41.11 -12.39 1.59
CA GLY A 373 -42.22 -12.90 2.40
C GLY A 373 -43.60 -12.70 1.77
N LEU A 374 -43.74 -11.80 0.79
CA LEU A 374 -45.03 -11.54 0.10
C LEU A 374 -45.59 -12.77 -0.64
N PHE A 375 -44.73 -13.75 -0.93
CA PHE A 375 -45.09 -14.98 -1.64
C PHE A 375 -44.58 -16.24 -0.92
N ASP A 376 -44.76 -16.31 0.40
CA ASP A 376 -44.41 -17.49 1.21
C ASP A 376 -42.91 -17.86 1.08
N GLY A 377 -42.04 -16.84 1.11
CA GLY A 377 -40.59 -17.02 0.98
C GLY A 377 -40.09 -17.23 -0.44
N ALA A 378 -40.81 -16.74 -1.45
CA ALA A 378 -40.40 -16.88 -2.85
C ALA A 378 -38.99 -16.35 -3.09
N VAL A 379 -38.21 -17.10 -3.86
CA VAL A 379 -36.86 -16.72 -4.26
C VAL A 379 -36.97 -15.68 -5.38
N LEU A 380 -36.52 -14.45 -5.09
CA LEU A 380 -36.43 -13.37 -6.07
C LEU A 380 -35.15 -13.48 -6.89
N ASN A 381 -34.07 -13.95 -6.28
CA ASN A 381 -32.78 -14.10 -6.90
C ASN A 381 -31.95 -15.16 -6.17
N ASP A 382 -31.25 -16.03 -6.90
CA ASP A 382 -30.33 -17.02 -6.34
C ASP A 382 -29.25 -17.29 -7.38
N TYR A 383 -28.03 -16.83 -7.08
CA TYR A 383 -26.92 -16.96 -8.01
C TYR A 383 -25.58 -17.13 -7.29
N GLN A 384 -24.68 -17.82 -7.97
CA GLN A 384 -23.35 -18.19 -7.55
C GLN A 384 -22.36 -17.73 -8.63
N LEU A 385 -21.43 -16.85 -8.27
CA LEU A 385 -20.34 -16.40 -9.14
C LEU A 385 -19.02 -17.00 -8.69
N ARG A 386 -18.19 -17.34 -9.68
CA ARG A 386 -16.82 -17.79 -9.51
C ARG A 386 -15.96 -16.87 -10.34
N ILE A 387 -15.08 -16.11 -9.71
CA ILE A 387 -14.44 -14.98 -10.37
C ILE A 387 -12.95 -15.06 -10.16
N LEU A 388 -12.19 -15.21 -11.24
CA LEU A 388 -10.75 -15.01 -11.22
C LEU A 388 -10.46 -13.53 -11.39
N ARG A 389 -9.72 -12.93 -10.47
CA ARG A 389 -9.31 -11.52 -10.51
C ARG A 389 -7.80 -11.41 -10.54
N ALA A 390 -7.28 -10.60 -11.45
CA ALA A 390 -5.88 -10.24 -11.53
C ALA A 390 -5.76 -8.71 -11.39
N GLY A 391 -5.05 -8.26 -10.36
CA GLY A 391 -4.84 -6.86 -10.04
C GLY A 391 -3.38 -6.46 -10.12
N ILE A 392 -3.12 -5.20 -10.49
CA ILE A 392 -1.82 -4.55 -10.32
C ILE A 392 -2.01 -3.18 -9.70
N ASP A 393 -1.24 -2.94 -8.64
CA ASP A 393 -1.20 -1.70 -7.89
C ASP A 393 0.09 -0.95 -8.22
N PHE A 394 -0.04 0.34 -8.52
CA PHE A 394 1.08 1.24 -8.73
C PHE A 394 1.01 2.39 -7.73
N GLN A 395 2.15 2.69 -7.12
CA GLN A 395 2.36 3.90 -6.33
C GLN A 395 3.64 4.58 -6.79
N LYS A 396 3.60 5.90 -6.96
CA LYS A 396 4.77 6.72 -7.24
C LYS A 396 4.72 8.03 -6.47
N ASP A 397 5.80 8.30 -5.75
CA ASP A 397 6.03 9.55 -5.04
C ASP A 397 6.91 10.44 -5.93
N ASP A 398 6.46 11.67 -6.19
CA ASP A 398 7.21 12.71 -6.88
C ASP A 398 7.43 13.91 -5.96
N SER A 399 8.24 14.88 -6.37
CA SER A 399 8.59 16.04 -5.54
C SER A 399 7.38 16.89 -5.12
N SER A 400 6.22 16.70 -5.75
CA SER A 400 5.02 17.49 -5.56
C SER A 400 3.84 16.68 -5.02
N GLY A 401 4.01 15.37 -4.79
CA GLY A 401 2.99 14.54 -4.16
C GLY A 401 3.07 13.06 -4.52
N ARG A 402 1.93 12.38 -4.49
CA ARG A 402 1.80 10.95 -4.77
C ARG A 402 0.79 10.63 -5.87
N TRP A 403 1.13 9.63 -6.69
CA TRP A 403 0.24 8.92 -7.59
C TRP A 403 -0.07 7.54 -7.01
N LEU A 404 -1.35 7.17 -7.01
CA LEU A 404 -1.85 5.85 -6.65
C LEU A 404 -2.72 5.35 -7.81
N SER A 405 -2.49 4.13 -8.28
CA SER A 405 -3.33 3.53 -9.31
C SER A 405 -3.55 2.05 -9.06
N ARG A 406 -4.70 1.52 -9.49
CA ARG A 406 -4.99 0.09 -9.54
C ARG A 406 -5.65 -0.25 -10.87
N ALA A 407 -5.16 -1.27 -11.55
CA ALA A 407 -5.83 -1.86 -12.69
C ALA A 407 -6.19 -3.30 -12.37
N GLU A 408 -7.42 -3.72 -12.68
CA GLU A 408 -7.91 -5.05 -12.38
C GLU A 408 -8.67 -5.63 -13.57
N ALA A 409 -8.40 -6.90 -13.88
CA ALA A 409 -9.20 -7.71 -14.79
C ALA A 409 -9.91 -8.82 -14.01
N SER A 410 -11.21 -8.93 -14.19
CA SER A 410 -12.09 -9.91 -13.57
C SER A 410 -12.72 -10.80 -14.64
N LEU A 411 -12.58 -12.11 -14.47
CA LEU A 411 -13.10 -13.13 -15.36
C LEU A 411 -14.07 -14.02 -14.58
N GLY A 412 -15.35 -13.92 -14.91
CA GLY A 412 -16.37 -14.84 -14.43
C GLY A 412 -16.20 -16.22 -15.07
N LEU A 413 -16.19 -17.25 -14.24
CA LEU A 413 -15.99 -18.65 -14.61
C LEU A 413 -17.33 -19.39 -14.59
N LYS A 414 -17.50 -20.32 -15.54
CA LYS A 414 -18.72 -21.13 -15.67
C LYS A 414 -18.68 -22.46 -14.89
N GLY A 415 -17.56 -22.76 -14.24
CA GLY A 415 -17.35 -24.00 -13.46
C GLY A 415 -17.40 -23.77 -11.95
N LEU A 416 -16.95 -24.75 -11.16
CA LEU A 416 -16.82 -24.66 -9.70
C LEU A 416 -18.14 -24.33 -8.95
N GLY A 417 -19.29 -24.74 -9.51
CA GLY A 417 -20.60 -24.45 -8.94
C GLY A 417 -21.11 -23.03 -9.18
N ALA A 418 -20.61 -22.34 -10.21
CA ALA A 418 -21.25 -21.12 -10.73
C ALA A 418 -22.64 -21.43 -11.29
N THR A 419 -23.57 -20.48 -11.21
CA THR A 419 -24.91 -20.65 -11.79
C THR A 419 -24.83 -20.84 -13.31
N PRO A 420 -25.56 -21.82 -13.87
CA PRO A 420 -25.67 -21.98 -15.31
C PRO A 420 -26.13 -20.71 -16.01
N GLN A 421 -25.62 -20.47 -17.22
CA GLN A 421 -25.98 -19.29 -18.00
C GLN A 421 -27.38 -19.45 -18.61
N GLU A 422 -28.28 -18.51 -18.31
CA GLU A 422 -29.58 -18.39 -18.97
C GLU A 422 -29.62 -17.21 -19.95
N PRO A 423 -30.38 -17.27 -21.06
CA PRO A 423 -30.35 -16.26 -22.14
C PRO A 423 -30.73 -14.82 -21.73
N TYR A 424 -31.54 -14.66 -20.67
CA TYR A 424 -32.09 -13.37 -20.24
C TYR A 424 -31.50 -12.86 -18.91
N LEU A 425 -30.71 -13.70 -18.22
CA LEU A 425 -30.05 -13.35 -16.98
C LEU A 425 -28.67 -12.72 -17.24
N PRO A 426 -28.15 -11.92 -16.30
CA PRO A 426 -26.77 -11.45 -16.37
C PRO A 426 -25.77 -12.62 -16.49
N LYS A 427 -24.60 -12.35 -17.08
CA LYS A 427 -23.64 -13.41 -17.37
C LYS A 427 -22.86 -13.83 -16.14
N THR A 428 -22.79 -15.14 -15.88
CA THR A 428 -21.84 -15.71 -14.91
C THR A 428 -20.44 -15.82 -15.50
N GLY A 429 -20.35 -16.15 -16.80
CA GLY A 429 -19.13 -16.10 -17.58
C GLY A 429 -18.89 -14.71 -18.20
N PHE A 430 -18.44 -13.75 -17.38
CA PHE A 430 -18.26 -12.36 -17.81
C PHE A 430 -16.79 -11.94 -17.86
N GLN A 431 -16.51 -10.83 -18.54
CA GLN A 431 -15.23 -10.10 -18.45
C GLN A 431 -15.49 -8.71 -17.92
N LYS A 432 -14.65 -8.22 -17.01
CA LYS A 432 -14.77 -6.88 -16.44
C LYS A 432 -13.39 -6.31 -16.19
N TYR A 433 -13.22 -5.04 -16.52
CA TYR A 433 -11.96 -4.32 -16.38
C TYR A 433 -12.20 -3.06 -15.57
N ASN A 434 -11.37 -2.84 -14.56
CA ASN A 434 -11.42 -1.67 -13.68
C ASN A 434 -10.07 -0.94 -13.73
N LEU A 435 -10.13 0.39 -13.72
CA LEU A 435 -8.97 1.26 -13.60
C LEU A 435 -9.28 2.40 -12.63
N ASP A 436 -8.48 2.50 -11.58
CA ASP A 436 -8.56 3.55 -10.56
C ASP A 436 -7.26 4.34 -10.56
N VAL A 437 -7.37 5.66 -10.52
CA VAL A 437 -6.23 6.58 -10.49
C VAL A 437 -6.52 7.71 -9.50
N MET A 438 -5.57 7.98 -8.62
CA MET A 438 -5.60 9.08 -7.67
C MET A 438 -4.29 9.85 -7.68
N ARG A 439 -4.39 11.18 -7.67
CA ARG A 439 -3.29 12.12 -7.48
C ARG A 439 -3.52 12.90 -6.18
N LEU A 440 -2.57 12.80 -5.27
CA LEU A 440 -2.46 13.66 -4.08
C LEU A 440 -1.41 14.75 -4.35
N GLN A 441 -1.83 15.91 -4.83
CA GLN A 441 -0.98 17.01 -5.28
C GLN A 441 -0.83 18.06 -4.18
N LEU A 442 0.37 18.21 -3.62
CA LEU A 442 0.69 19.32 -2.74
C LEU A 442 0.76 20.62 -3.55
N LEU A 443 0.12 21.65 -3.03
CA LEU A 443 0.06 22.99 -3.59
C LEU A 443 0.68 24.00 -2.60
N PRO A 444 1.04 25.22 -3.05
CA PRO A 444 1.54 26.26 -2.16
C PRO A 444 0.57 26.57 -1.00
N LYS A 445 1.10 27.17 0.08
CA LYS A 445 0.31 27.56 1.27
C LYS A 445 -0.41 26.40 1.95
N ASP A 446 0.24 25.24 2.00
CA ASP A 446 -0.26 24.09 2.78
C ASP A 446 -1.60 23.54 2.26
N MET A 447 -1.84 23.70 0.94
CA MET A 447 -3.03 23.22 0.25
C MET A 447 -2.77 21.84 -0.37
N LEU A 448 -3.80 21.00 -0.43
CA LEU A 448 -3.75 19.67 -1.04
C LEU A 448 -4.87 19.55 -2.06
N LEU A 449 -4.53 19.25 -3.31
CA LEU A 449 -5.48 18.88 -4.34
C LEU A 449 -5.51 17.35 -4.45
N ILE A 450 -6.70 16.77 -4.31
CA ILE A 450 -7.00 15.36 -4.47
C ILE A 450 -7.78 15.22 -5.77
N ALA A 451 -7.18 14.59 -6.78
CA ALA A 451 -7.87 14.24 -8.01
C ALA A 451 -8.06 12.73 -8.08
N ARG A 452 -9.29 12.26 -8.33
CA ARG A 452 -9.66 10.85 -8.43
C ARG A 452 -10.35 10.60 -9.77
N ALA A 453 -10.05 9.46 -10.37
CA ALA A 453 -10.74 8.95 -11.53
C ALA A 453 -10.85 7.43 -11.44
N SER A 454 -12.02 6.90 -11.78
CA SER A 454 -12.30 5.46 -11.81
C SER A 454 -13.09 5.11 -13.04
N GLY A 455 -12.77 3.98 -13.66
CA GLY A 455 -13.46 3.46 -14.83
C GLY A 455 -13.78 1.99 -14.67
N GLN A 456 -14.95 1.58 -15.15
CA GLN A 456 -15.30 0.18 -15.31
C GLN A 456 -15.78 -0.07 -16.73
N TYR A 457 -15.35 -1.18 -17.32
CA TYR A 457 -15.87 -1.66 -18.58
C TYR A 457 -16.14 -3.15 -18.54
N SER A 458 -17.33 -3.54 -19.00
CA SER A 458 -17.67 -4.92 -19.32
C SER A 458 -18.41 -4.98 -20.66
N PRO A 459 -18.05 -5.92 -21.56
CA PRO A 459 -18.85 -6.21 -22.75
C PRO A 459 -20.05 -7.10 -22.42
N ASN A 460 -20.29 -7.42 -21.15
CA ASN A 460 -21.33 -8.34 -20.71
C ASN A 460 -22.28 -7.64 -19.74
N LYS A 461 -23.53 -8.11 -19.72
CA LYS A 461 -24.48 -7.73 -18.67
C LYS A 461 -24.04 -8.38 -17.37
N LEU A 462 -23.80 -7.60 -16.33
CA LEU A 462 -23.29 -8.06 -15.04
C LEU A 462 -24.42 -8.21 -14.03
N TYR A 463 -24.23 -9.12 -13.07
CA TYR A 463 -25.05 -9.09 -11.86
C TYR A 463 -24.75 -7.80 -11.10
N ALA A 464 -25.76 -7.24 -10.44
CA ALA A 464 -25.64 -5.94 -9.80
C ALA A 464 -24.46 -5.82 -8.82
N ILE A 465 -24.10 -6.92 -8.15
CA ILE A 465 -22.95 -6.97 -7.24
C ILE A 465 -21.60 -6.71 -7.93
N GLU A 466 -21.53 -6.92 -9.25
CA GLU A 466 -20.34 -6.69 -10.08
C GLU A 466 -20.42 -5.41 -10.91
N GLN A 467 -21.58 -4.72 -10.91
CA GLN A 467 -21.79 -3.47 -11.62
C GLN A 467 -21.08 -2.30 -10.92
N MET A 468 -20.70 -1.30 -11.71
CA MET A 468 -20.16 -0.04 -11.22
C MET A 468 -21.28 0.73 -10.53
N GLN A 469 -20.97 1.29 -9.36
CA GLN A 469 -21.92 2.05 -8.55
C GLN A 469 -21.57 3.54 -8.61
N GLN A 470 -22.58 4.40 -8.71
CA GLN A 470 -22.41 5.86 -8.58
C GLN A 470 -23.41 6.43 -7.56
N GLY A 471 -22.92 7.37 -6.77
CA GLY A 471 -23.58 7.95 -5.61
C GLY A 471 -22.96 7.46 -4.29
N GLY A 472 -23.08 8.27 -3.23
CA GLY A 472 -22.46 8.03 -1.92
C GLY A 472 -21.13 8.79 -1.73
N GLN A 473 -20.53 8.65 -0.55
CA GLN A 473 -19.35 9.42 -0.14
C GLN A 473 -18.09 9.05 -0.94
N ALA A 474 -17.97 7.79 -1.33
CA ALA A 474 -16.83 7.30 -2.12
C ALA A 474 -16.85 7.82 -3.57
N THR A 475 -18.03 7.96 -4.17
CA THR A 475 -18.17 8.39 -5.58
C THR A 475 -18.76 9.81 -5.66
N VAL A 476 -20.00 9.96 -6.15
CA VAL A 476 -20.64 11.26 -6.34
C VAL A 476 -21.41 11.64 -5.07
N ARG A 477 -20.77 12.46 -4.23
CA ARG A 477 -21.37 12.97 -2.99
C ARG A 477 -22.68 13.72 -3.29
N GLY A 478 -23.62 13.74 -2.34
CA GLY A 478 -24.93 14.38 -2.55
C GLY A 478 -26.01 13.44 -3.08
N PHE A 479 -25.63 12.29 -3.63
CA PHE A 479 -26.57 11.22 -4.02
C PHE A 479 -26.54 10.08 -3.00
N GLU A 480 -27.56 9.22 -2.98
CA GLU A 480 -27.49 8.00 -2.17
C GLU A 480 -26.43 7.03 -2.74
N PRO A 481 -25.77 6.24 -1.88
CA PRO A 481 -24.92 5.14 -2.32
C PRO A 481 -25.64 4.24 -3.33
N ALA A 482 -24.92 3.84 -4.38
CA ALA A 482 -25.43 2.94 -5.42
C ALA A 482 -26.76 3.41 -6.06
N LEU A 483 -26.98 4.72 -6.14
CA LEU A 483 -28.16 5.28 -6.81
C LEU A 483 -28.24 4.83 -8.26
N LEU A 484 -27.09 4.84 -8.95
CA LEU A 484 -26.97 4.38 -10.32
C LEU A 484 -26.05 3.16 -10.40
N LEU A 485 -26.48 2.13 -11.13
CA LEU A 485 -25.67 0.94 -11.44
C LEU A 485 -25.49 0.72 -12.95
N GLY A 486 -24.25 0.39 -13.35
CA GLY A 486 -23.89 0.15 -14.75
C GLY A 486 -22.91 -1.01 -14.95
N ASP A 487 -23.01 -1.67 -16.10
CA ASP A 487 -22.00 -2.63 -16.56
C ASP A 487 -20.68 -1.95 -16.94
N TYR A 488 -20.76 -0.70 -17.41
CA TYR A 488 -19.63 0.17 -17.69
C TYR A 488 -19.91 1.60 -17.22
N GLY A 489 -18.87 2.39 -17.03
CA GLY A 489 -19.01 3.75 -16.54
C GLY A 489 -17.69 4.39 -16.14
N TYR A 490 -17.76 5.63 -15.68
CA TYR A 490 -16.62 6.34 -15.10
C TYR A 490 -17.06 7.27 -13.98
N PHE A 491 -16.13 7.57 -13.08
CA PHE A 491 -16.24 8.52 -11.99
C PHE A 491 -15.02 9.44 -12.05
N ALA A 492 -15.21 10.73 -11.77
CA ALA A 492 -14.16 11.70 -11.59
C ALA A 492 -14.48 12.64 -10.44
N SER A 493 -13.46 13.00 -9.66
CA SER A 493 -13.60 13.92 -8.53
C SER A 493 -12.36 14.79 -8.40
N LEU A 494 -12.60 16.08 -8.13
CA LEU A 494 -11.58 17.04 -7.75
C LEU A 494 -11.95 17.59 -6.37
N GLU A 495 -11.03 17.49 -5.41
CA GLU A 495 -11.20 18.04 -4.07
C GLU A 495 -9.98 18.87 -3.67
N LEU A 496 -10.22 20.11 -3.28
CA LEU A 496 -9.21 21.01 -2.75
C LEU A 496 -9.36 21.11 -1.24
N ARG A 497 -8.35 20.65 -0.49
CA ARG A 497 -8.24 20.82 0.95
C ARG A 497 -7.32 22.00 1.26
N THR A 498 -7.79 22.95 2.07
CA THR A 498 -7.03 24.13 2.48
C THR A 498 -6.95 24.24 3.99
N PRO A 499 -5.90 24.87 4.56
CA PRO A 499 -5.96 25.38 5.92
C PRO A 499 -7.15 26.33 6.06
N VAL A 500 -7.75 26.40 7.25
CA VAL A 500 -8.81 27.36 7.53
C VAL A 500 -8.20 28.78 7.57
N PRO A 501 -8.55 29.69 6.63
CA PRO A 501 -7.96 31.02 6.59
C PRO A 501 -8.23 31.80 7.89
N GLY A 502 -7.19 32.43 8.45
CA GLY A 502 -7.31 33.24 9.66
C GLY A 502 -7.50 32.47 10.98
N LEU A 503 -7.75 31.15 10.94
CA LEU A 503 -8.01 30.36 12.15
C LEU A 503 -6.83 30.39 13.14
N LYS A 504 -5.59 30.32 12.64
CA LYS A 504 -4.37 30.42 13.46
C LYS A 504 -4.22 31.78 14.16
N THR A 505 -4.77 32.83 13.58
CA THR A 505 -4.72 34.20 14.12
C THR A 505 -5.81 34.44 15.16
N ILE A 506 -6.97 33.81 14.99
CA ILE A 506 -8.13 33.95 15.88
C ILE A 506 -7.99 33.07 17.14
N LEU A 507 -7.36 31.89 17.01
CA LEU A 507 -7.21 30.97 18.13
C LEU A 507 -6.23 31.51 19.19
N PRO A 508 -6.56 31.41 20.49
CA PRO A 508 -5.61 31.71 21.58
C PRO A 508 -4.33 30.89 21.45
N ASP A 509 -3.19 31.40 21.94
CA ASP A 509 -1.88 30.75 21.81
C ASP A 509 -1.89 29.27 22.25
N LYS A 510 -2.62 28.97 23.33
CA LYS A 510 -2.81 27.60 23.84
C LYS A 510 -3.39 26.63 22.81
N TYR A 511 -4.22 27.11 21.88
CA TYR A 511 -4.96 26.30 20.91
C TYR A 511 -4.51 26.50 19.47
N LYS A 512 -3.48 27.32 19.20
CA LYS A 512 -2.99 27.56 17.82
C LYS A 512 -2.62 26.27 17.08
N HIS A 513 -2.10 25.26 17.78
CA HIS A 513 -1.80 23.95 17.20
C HIS A 513 -3.01 23.22 16.60
N PHE A 514 -4.24 23.62 16.97
CA PHE A 514 -5.48 23.08 16.42
C PHE A 514 -5.73 23.57 14.98
N SER A 515 -5.18 24.72 14.58
CA SER A 515 -5.38 25.23 13.21
C SER A 515 -4.82 24.29 12.15
N ASP A 516 -3.76 23.55 12.49
CA ASP A 516 -3.08 22.63 11.59
C ASP A 516 -3.82 21.27 11.50
N LYS A 517 -4.79 21.06 12.38
CA LYS A 517 -5.64 19.85 12.48
C LYS A 517 -6.99 20.00 11.80
N VAL A 518 -7.32 21.18 11.25
CA VAL A 518 -8.60 21.44 10.59
C VAL A 518 -8.36 21.89 9.16
N ARG A 519 -9.04 21.24 8.21
CA ARG A 519 -8.97 21.58 6.79
C ARG A 519 -10.37 21.84 6.22
N LEU A 520 -10.51 22.91 5.45
CA LEU A 520 -11.69 23.13 4.61
C LEU A 520 -11.52 22.37 3.31
N GLY A 521 -12.53 21.61 2.91
CA GLY A 521 -12.60 20.91 1.64
C GLY A 521 -13.59 21.60 0.69
N TYR A 522 -13.25 21.65 -0.59
CA TYR A 522 -14.14 22.06 -1.68
C TYR A 522 -14.07 20.99 -2.75
N PHE A 523 -15.19 20.48 -3.22
CA PHE A 523 -15.16 19.40 -4.19
C PHE A 523 -16.17 19.56 -5.32
N TYR A 524 -15.84 18.89 -6.43
CA TYR A 524 -16.72 18.62 -7.55
C TYR A 524 -16.59 17.14 -7.90
N ASP A 525 -17.72 16.45 -7.93
CA ASP A 525 -17.80 15.03 -8.26
C ASP A 525 -18.71 14.82 -9.47
N ALA A 526 -18.36 13.90 -10.35
CA ALA A 526 -19.17 13.54 -11.51
C ALA A 526 -19.04 12.05 -11.83
N GLY A 527 -20.13 11.42 -12.25
CA GLY A 527 -20.19 10.00 -12.53
C GLY A 527 -21.15 9.69 -13.67
N TYR A 528 -20.77 8.72 -14.50
CA TYR A 528 -21.57 8.20 -15.59
C TYR A 528 -21.64 6.67 -15.52
N ILE A 529 -22.78 6.11 -15.91
CA ILE A 529 -22.98 4.65 -16.05
C ILE A 529 -23.66 4.29 -17.38
N GLY A 530 -23.47 3.06 -17.83
CA GLY A 530 -24.24 2.47 -18.91
C GLY A 530 -24.41 0.97 -18.73
N ASN A 531 -25.46 0.43 -19.33
CA ASN A 531 -25.84 -0.98 -19.22
C ASN A 531 -25.88 -1.64 -20.60
N ASN A 532 -25.39 -2.88 -20.68
CA ASN A 532 -25.47 -3.71 -21.86
C ASN A 532 -26.90 -4.24 -22.02
N ARG A 533 -27.48 -4.08 -23.22
CA ARG A 533 -28.89 -4.44 -23.48
C ARG A 533 -29.08 -5.94 -23.68
N THR A 534 -30.18 -6.47 -23.16
CA THR A 534 -30.74 -7.78 -23.52
C THR A 534 -32.24 -7.62 -23.77
N GLY A 535 -32.68 -7.55 -25.03
CA GLY A 535 -34.09 -7.45 -25.41
C GLY A 535 -34.74 -6.06 -25.25
N ILE A 536 -36.08 -6.02 -25.46
CA ILE A 536 -36.89 -4.79 -25.50
C ILE A 536 -36.98 -4.22 -24.09
N SER A 537 -36.21 -3.17 -23.78
CA SER A 537 -36.51 -2.31 -22.64
C SER A 537 -36.19 -0.84 -22.95
N ARG A 538 -37.01 -0.01 -22.30
CA ARG A 538 -37.31 1.42 -22.52
C ARG A 538 -36.06 2.29 -22.45
N LYS A 539 -36.12 3.47 -23.09
CA LYS A 539 -35.12 4.56 -23.03
C LYS A 539 -34.74 4.79 -21.55
N MET A 540 -33.55 4.35 -21.12
CA MET A 540 -33.10 4.57 -19.74
C MET A 540 -32.94 6.07 -19.48
N GLN A 541 -33.47 6.49 -18.33
CA GLN A 541 -33.29 7.82 -17.73
C GLN A 541 -31.81 8.15 -17.55
N GLU A 542 -31.54 9.42 -17.30
CA GLU A 542 -30.23 10.04 -17.30
C GLU A 542 -29.15 9.23 -16.56
N ASN A 543 -28.09 8.94 -17.30
CA ASN A 543 -26.99 8.07 -16.92
C ASN A 543 -25.83 8.83 -16.25
N PHE A 544 -26.02 10.11 -15.92
CA PHE A 544 -24.98 11.02 -15.43
C PHE A 544 -25.47 11.75 -14.18
N ILE A 545 -24.63 11.78 -13.15
CA ILE A 545 -24.85 12.55 -11.92
C ILE A 545 -23.60 13.35 -11.59
N HIS A 546 -23.80 14.52 -11.01
CA HIS A 546 -22.70 15.37 -10.54
C HIS A 546 -23.14 16.30 -9.42
N SER A 547 -22.17 16.72 -8.62
CA SER A 547 -22.39 17.55 -7.45
C SER A 547 -21.20 18.45 -7.16
N VAL A 548 -21.48 19.49 -6.38
CA VAL A 548 -20.46 20.31 -5.72
C VAL A 548 -20.66 20.23 -4.22
N GLY A 549 -19.62 20.52 -3.46
CA GLY A 549 -19.81 20.69 -2.04
C GLY A 549 -18.62 21.27 -1.32
N VAL A 550 -18.85 21.47 -0.03
CA VAL A 550 -17.88 21.99 0.92
C VAL A 550 -17.84 21.10 2.14
N GLY A 551 -16.69 20.97 2.77
CA GLY A 551 -16.55 20.15 3.96
C GLY A 551 -15.51 20.65 4.92
N VAL A 552 -15.50 20.07 6.10
CA VAL A 552 -14.50 20.29 7.14
C VAL A 552 -13.96 18.94 7.57
N ASN A 553 -12.64 18.81 7.57
CA ASN A 553 -11.92 17.62 7.98
C ASN A 553 -11.12 17.93 9.24
N PHE A 554 -11.21 17.05 10.24
CA PHE A 554 -10.57 17.16 11.53
C PHE A 554 -9.60 16.00 11.73
N TYR A 555 -8.35 16.31 12.06
CA TYR A 555 -7.26 15.37 12.39
C TYR A 555 -6.85 15.60 13.85
N LEU A 556 -7.77 15.30 14.77
CA LEU A 556 -7.70 15.75 16.16
C LEU A 556 -6.57 15.08 16.96
N MET A 557 -6.37 13.79 16.73
CA MET A 557 -5.32 12.96 17.32
C MET A 557 -4.65 12.14 16.20
N LYS A 558 -3.49 11.52 16.48
CA LYS A 558 -2.74 10.70 15.49
C LYS A 558 -3.68 9.74 14.75
N ASN A 559 -4.68 9.21 15.46
CA ASN A 559 -5.60 8.20 14.98
C ASN A 559 -7.08 8.57 15.23
N LEU A 560 -7.47 9.85 15.34
CA LEU A 560 -8.89 10.27 15.38
C LEU A 560 -9.17 11.21 14.22
N THR A 561 -9.98 10.73 13.28
CA THR A 561 -10.40 11.47 12.09
C THR A 561 -11.90 11.73 12.14
N ALA A 562 -12.30 12.91 11.68
CA ALA A 562 -13.69 13.23 11.45
C ALA A 562 -13.83 14.09 10.20
N SER A 563 -14.85 13.85 9.40
CA SER A 563 -15.21 14.69 8.26
C SER A 563 -16.69 15.02 8.29
N LEU A 564 -17.01 16.24 7.86
CA LEU A 564 -18.37 16.73 7.66
C LEU A 564 -18.43 17.38 6.30
N ASN A 565 -19.28 16.89 5.41
CA ASN A 565 -19.38 17.35 4.03
C ASN A 565 -20.83 17.73 3.71
N LEU A 566 -21.03 18.95 3.22
CA LEU A 566 -22.28 19.40 2.61
C LEU A 566 -22.17 19.27 1.10
N ALA A 567 -22.99 18.41 0.51
CA ALA A 567 -22.99 18.11 -0.91
C ALA A 567 -24.30 18.54 -1.56
N TYR A 568 -24.20 19.27 -2.67
CA TYR A 568 -25.31 19.79 -3.45
C TYR A 568 -25.33 19.14 -4.85
N PRO A 569 -26.34 18.31 -5.17
CA PRO A 569 -26.59 17.82 -6.52
C PRO A 569 -26.82 18.96 -7.51
N ILE A 570 -26.08 19.02 -8.62
CA ILE A 570 -26.25 20.10 -9.63
C ILE A 570 -27.37 19.77 -10.62
N HIS A 571 -27.55 18.49 -10.94
CA HIS A 571 -28.56 18.01 -11.88
C HIS A 571 -29.32 16.83 -11.31
N GLU A 572 -30.63 16.84 -11.49
CA GLU A 572 -31.58 15.88 -10.90
C GLU A 572 -32.08 14.89 -11.95
N PRO A 573 -31.49 13.69 -12.04
CA PRO A 573 -32.04 12.66 -12.93
C PRO A 573 -33.36 12.06 -12.43
N HIS A 574 -33.71 12.25 -11.15
CA HIS A 574 -34.90 11.69 -10.49
C HIS A 574 -35.52 12.75 -9.55
N ASN A 575 -36.82 12.98 -9.67
CA ASN A 575 -37.61 14.07 -9.03
C ASN A 575 -37.63 14.10 -7.49
N ASP A 576 -36.87 13.25 -6.78
CA ASP A 576 -36.93 13.08 -5.32
C ASP A 576 -35.61 13.38 -4.58
N VAL A 577 -34.59 13.97 -5.25
CA VAL A 577 -33.23 14.15 -4.68
C VAL A 577 -32.83 15.62 -4.44
N SER A 578 -33.78 16.56 -4.49
CA SER A 578 -33.53 18.02 -4.51
C SER A 578 -32.94 18.66 -3.25
N ASN A 579 -32.46 17.87 -2.28
CA ASN A 579 -31.98 18.40 -1.01
C ASN A 579 -30.47 18.23 -0.86
N CYS A 580 -29.80 19.28 -0.42
CA CYS A 580 -28.42 19.22 0.03
C CYS A 580 -28.26 18.10 1.07
N LYS A 581 -27.23 17.28 0.91
CA LYS A 581 -26.93 16.20 1.86
C LYS A 581 -25.78 16.58 2.77
N LEU A 582 -25.98 16.34 4.06
CA LEU A 582 -24.93 16.33 5.06
C LEU A 582 -24.39 14.91 5.18
N LEU A 583 -23.10 14.72 4.89
CA LEU A 583 -22.38 13.48 5.06
C LEU A 583 -21.39 13.66 6.20
N PHE A 584 -21.28 12.68 7.09
CA PHE A 584 -20.25 12.63 8.11
C PHE A 584 -19.57 11.28 8.16
N ASN A 585 -18.31 11.28 8.56
CA ASN A 585 -17.58 10.10 8.98
C ASN A 585 -16.76 10.47 10.22
N VAL A 586 -16.74 9.58 11.22
CA VAL A 586 -15.87 9.69 12.38
C VAL A 586 -15.26 8.33 12.63
N SER A 587 -13.94 8.27 12.77
CA SER A 587 -13.25 7.00 13.04
C SER A 587 -12.03 7.18 13.91
N THR A 588 -11.70 6.15 14.68
CA THR A 588 -10.48 6.12 15.45
C THR A 588 -9.88 4.74 15.59
N ASP A 589 -8.54 4.66 15.58
CA ASP A 589 -7.83 3.47 16.04
C ASP A 589 -7.53 3.58 17.54
N VAL A 590 -8.33 2.87 18.33
CA VAL A 590 -8.25 2.93 19.79
C VAL A 590 -7.03 2.21 20.35
N ALA A 591 -6.41 1.28 19.60
CA ALA A 591 -5.23 0.57 20.08
C ALA A 591 -4.03 1.52 20.26
N SER A 592 -3.95 2.57 19.45
CA SER A 592 -2.91 3.59 19.53
C SER A 592 -2.85 4.36 20.86
N PHE A 593 -3.94 4.40 21.62
CA PHE A 593 -3.94 5.00 22.96
C PHE A 593 -3.24 4.12 23.99
N PHE A 594 -3.16 2.81 23.75
CA PHE A 594 -2.59 1.83 24.68
C PHE A 594 -1.17 1.41 24.30
N PHE A 595 -0.82 1.47 23.01
CA PHE A 595 0.50 1.05 22.53
C PHE A 595 1.26 2.22 21.90
N LYS A 596 2.37 2.61 22.53
CA LYS A 596 3.27 3.66 22.01
C LYS A 596 3.99 3.22 20.74
N ASP A 597 4.12 4.14 19.79
CA ASP A 597 4.86 3.93 18.55
C ASP A 597 6.35 3.66 18.82
N PRO A 598 6.93 2.54 18.33
CA PRO A 598 8.35 2.28 18.47
C PRO A 598 9.22 3.43 17.92
N LYS A 599 8.73 4.13 16.88
CA LYS A 599 9.42 5.24 16.20
C LYS A 599 9.67 6.47 17.06
N GLU A 600 8.91 6.65 18.13
CA GLU A 600 9.07 7.80 19.05
C GLU A 600 10.16 7.58 20.10
N SER A 601 10.87 6.46 20.05
CA SER A 601 11.64 5.96 21.20
C SER A 601 12.97 5.31 20.85
N LEU A 602 13.46 5.53 19.63
CA LEU A 602 14.71 5.01 19.10
C LEU A 602 15.66 6.12 18.67
#